data_AF-A0A7R7CHM7-F1
#
_entry.id   AF-A0A7R7CHM7-F1
#
_cell.length_a   1.000
_cell.length_b   1.000
_cell.length_c   1.000
_cell.angle_alpha   90.00
_cell.angle_beta   90.00
_cell.angle_gamma   90.00
#
_symmetry.space_group_name_H-M   'P 1'
#
loop_
_entity.id
_entity.type
_entity.pdbx_description
1 polymer ?
#
loop_
_entity_poly.entity_id
_entity_poly.type
_entity_poly.pdbx_seq_one_letter_code
_entity_poly.pdbx_strand_id
1 'polypeptide(L)'
;MPRDIEKISGEIARSATFDSYSLWRILKDVNNQILALNRTHAPVPIELARLRVIIARAQELRQARGWSRNARARDTDTASGAMGGGFDAFDFVDHYRALGGLRMAVDMGDRAVDIRQWNLDTPEAADFWARGWAGFDPGRRAAVARALLIRGRY
;
A
#
# COMPACT_ATOMS: atom_id res chain seq x y z
N MET A 1 28.97 0.90 9.82
CA MET A 1 28.14 0.86 8.60
C MET A 1 26.97 -0.14 8.71
N PRO A 2 27.12 -1.46 8.95
CA PRO A 2 25.96 -2.36 9.13
C PRO A 2 25.20 -2.11 10.45
N ARG A 3 25.95 -1.89 11.55
CA ARG A 3 25.39 -1.61 12.88
C ARG A 3 24.51 -0.35 12.94
N ASP A 4 24.83 0.66 12.13
CA ASP A 4 24.09 1.93 12.11
C ASP A 4 22.73 1.75 11.43
N ILE A 5 22.68 0.97 10.35
CA ILE A 5 21.45 0.64 9.63
C ILE A 5 20.51 -0.17 10.53
N GLU A 6 21.03 -1.16 11.25
CA GLU A 6 20.24 -1.97 12.19
C GLU A 6 19.67 -1.15 13.35
N LYS A 7 20.48 -0.24 13.90
CA LYS A 7 20.04 0.63 14.98
C LYS A 7 18.93 1.57 14.54
N ILE A 8 19.14 2.29 13.43
CA ILE A 8 18.18 3.27 12.89
C ILE A 8 16.89 2.57 12.43
N SER A 9 17.00 1.49 11.66
CA SER A 9 15.82 0.72 11.22
C SER A 9 15.05 0.14 12.41
N GLY A 10 15.78 -0.31 13.44
CA GLY A 10 15.22 -0.79 14.70
C GLY A 10 14.46 0.28 15.46
N GLU A 11 14.99 1.51 15.55
CA GLU A 11 14.32 2.67 16.17
C GLU A 11 13.05 3.08 15.41
N ILE A 12 13.16 3.21 14.09
CA ILE A 12 12.03 3.52 13.21
C ILE A 12 10.92 2.48 13.34
N ALA A 13 11.27 1.19 13.39
CA ALA A 13 10.29 0.10 13.51
C ALA A 13 9.51 0.12 14.84
N ARG A 14 10.07 0.67 15.94
CA ARG A 14 9.36 0.79 17.23
C ARG A 14 8.70 2.15 17.42
N SER A 15 9.03 3.13 16.60
CA SER A 15 8.41 4.44 16.66
C SER A 15 6.91 4.34 16.35
N ALA A 16 6.10 5.01 17.16
CA ALA A 16 4.67 5.19 16.93
C ALA A 16 4.41 6.32 15.91
N THR A 17 5.39 7.20 15.70
CA THR A 17 5.29 8.34 14.78
C THR A 17 5.24 7.91 13.31
N PHE A 18 5.90 6.80 12.99
CA PHE A 18 5.90 6.24 11.64
C PHE A 18 4.93 5.07 11.56
N ASP A 19 3.73 5.31 11.03
CA ASP A 19 2.81 4.22 10.75
C ASP A 19 3.29 3.34 9.57
N SER A 20 2.78 2.12 9.48
CA SER A 20 3.11 1.14 8.44
C SER A 20 2.83 1.70 7.05
N TYR A 21 1.76 2.49 6.92
CA TYR A 21 1.44 3.19 5.68
C TYR A 21 2.47 4.29 5.37
N SER A 22 2.83 5.11 6.34
CA SER A 22 3.86 6.15 6.17
C SER A 22 5.19 5.55 5.74
N LEU A 23 5.60 4.43 6.34
CA LEU A 23 6.83 3.72 5.96
C LEU A 23 6.78 3.20 4.52
N TRP A 24 5.66 2.59 4.11
CA TRP A 24 5.48 2.14 2.74
C TRP A 24 5.51 3.31 1.74
N ARG A 25 4.87 4.43 2.07
CA ARG A 25 4.84 5.64 1.23
C ARG A 25 6.26 6.18 1.01
N ILE A 26 7.04 6.32 2.09
CA ILE A 26 8.43 6.81 1.99
C ILE A 26 9.27 5.83 1.16
N LEU A 27 9.09 4.52 1.32
CA LEU A 27 9.81 3.53 0.51
C LEU A 27 9.45 3.64 -0.98
N LYS A 28 8.17 3.84 -1.31
CA LYS A 28 7.68 4.04 -2.69
C LYS A 28 8.28 5.32 -3.29
N ASP A 29 8.30 6.41 -2.54
CA ASP A 29 8.86 7.69 -3.01
C ASP A 29 10.37 7.60 -3.26
N VAL A 30 11.11 6.93 -2.37
CA VAL A 30 12.54 6.66 -2.56
C VAL A 30 12.79 5.81 -3.79
N ASN A 31 12.00 4.76 -4.01
CA ASN A 31 12.11 3.92 -5.21
C ASN A 31 11.82 4.72 -6.50
N ASN A 32 10.82 5.60 -6.48
CA ASN A 32 10.51 6.47 -7.61
C ASN A 32 11.66 7.42 -7.93
N GLN A 33 12.32 7.99 -6.91
CA GLN A 33 13.50 8.84 -7.10
C GLN A 33 14.69 8.06 -7.69
N ILE A 34 14.96 6.84 -7.20
CA ILE A 34 15.99 5.96 -7.80
C ILE A 34 15.67 5.68 -9.25
N LEU A 35 14.41 5.38 -9.55
CA LEU A 35 13.97 5.05 -10.90
C LEU A 35 14.06 6.26 -11.83
N ALA A 36 13.77 7.46 -11.36
CA ALA A 36 13.97 8.69 -12.10
C ALA A 36 15.46 8.93 -12.41
N LEU A 37 16.35 8.75 -11.43
CA LEU A 37 17.80 8.88 -11.62
C LEU A 37 18.35 7.85 -12.61
N ASN A 38 17.88 6.60 -12.52
CA ASN A 38 18.25 5.56 -13.47
C ASN A 38 17.81 5.90 -14.90
N ARG A 39 16.61 6.48 -15.07
CA ARG A 39 16.12 6.94 -16.38
C ARG A 39 16.96 8.06 -16.97
N THR A 40 17.50 8.94 -16.13
CA THR A 40 18.37 10.03 -16.57
C THR A 40 19.85 9.61 -16.63
N HIS A 41 20.16 8.32 -16.45
CA HIS A 41 21.53 7.80 -16.32
C HIS A 41 22.39 8.55 -15.29
N ALA A 42 21.73 9.14 -14.28
CA ALA A 42 22.40 9.85 -13.21
C ALA A 42 22.84 8.86 -12.13
N PRO A 43 24.01 9.09 -11.49
CA PRO A 43 24.44 8.25 -10.39
C PRO A 43 23.44 8.35 -9.23
N VAL A 44 23.11 7.21 -8.62
CA VAL A 44 22.25 7.16 -7.43
C VAL A 44 23.05 7.60 -6.20
N PRO A 45 22.64 8.65 -5.48
CA PRO A 45 23.32 9.06 -4.25
C PRO A 45 23.33 7.94 -3.21
N ILE A 46 24.47 7.76 -2.54
CA ILE A 46 24.66 6.67 -1.57
C ILE A 46 23.73 6.82 -0.36
N GLU A 47 23.39 8.06 0.01
CA GLU A 47 22.42 8.39 1.06
C GLU A 47 21.03 7.86 0.71
N LEU A 48 20.64 7.98 -0.55
CA LEU A 48 19.33 7.56 -1.04
C LEU A 48 19.23 6.04 -1.12
N ALA A 49 20.31 5.38 -1.53
CA ALA A 49 20.44 3.93 -1.44
C ALA A 49 20.41 3.42 0.02
N ARG A 50 21.11 4.11 0.94
CA ARG A 50 21.08 3.79 2.38
C ARG A 50 19.68 3.97 2.97
N LEU A 51 18.99 5.06 2.64
CA LEU A 51 17.64 5.35 3.09
C LEU A 51 16.66 4.23 2.68
N ARG A 52 16.75 3.76 1.42
CA ARG A 52 15.97 2.61 0.93
C ARG A 52 16.17 1.37 1.81
N VAL A 53 17.43 1.04 2.12
CA VAL A 53 17.76 -0.13 2.94
C VAL A 53 17.24 0.02 4.37
N ILE A 54 17.40 1.20 4.98
CA ILE A 54 16.92 1.48 6.35
C ILE A 54 15.40 1.31 6.44
N ILE A 55 14.65 1.88 5.49
CA ILE A 55 13.19 1.84 5.52
C ILE A 55 12.67 0.44 5.21
N ALA A 56 13.24 -0.23 4.21
CA ALA A 56 12.88 -1.62 3.89
C ALA A 56 13.08 -2.53 5.11
N ARG A 57 14.23 -2.38 5.80
CA ARG A 57 14.52 -3.14 7.01
C ARG A 57 13.60 -2.80 8.17
N ALA A 58 13.26 -1.53 8.36
CA ALA A 58 12.30 -1.11 9.38
C ALA A 58 10.91 -1.72 9.13
N GLN A 59 10.49 -1.78 7.87
CA GLN A 59 9.23 -2.37 7.46
C GLN A 59 9.22 -3.90 7.70
N GLU A 60 10.29 -4.61 7.34
CA GLU A 60 10.47 -6.05 7.63
C GLU A 60 10.39 -6.33 9.14
N LEU A 61 11.11 -5.56 9.96
CA LEU A 61 11.10 -5.71 11.42
C LEU A 61 9.70 -5.47 12.01
N ARG A 62 8.95 -4.52 11.44
CA ARG A 62 7.58 -4.21 11.87
C ARG A 62 6.60 -5.30 11.44
N GLN A 63 6.74 -5.84 10.23
CA GLN A 63 5.96 -6.97 9.75
C GLN A 63 6.23 -8.22 10.57
N ALA A 64 7.50 -8.55 10.86
CA ALA A 64 7.86 -9.68 11.72
C ALA A 64 7.25 -9.54 13.13
N ARG A 65 7.24 -8.34 13.70
CA ARG A 65 6.57 -8.04 14.99
C ARG A 65 5.05 -8.11 14.91
N GLY A 66 4.45 -7.60 13.84
CA GLY A 66 3.02 -7.73 13.56
C GLY A 66 2.63 -9.20 13.41
N TRP A 67 3.47 -10.01 12.77
CA TRP A 67 3.27 -11.45 12.63
C TRP A 67 3.37 -12.18 13.98
N SER A 68 4.33 -11.84 14.86
CA SER A 68 4.40 -12.41 16.22
C SER A 68 3.27 -11.94 17.13
N ARG A 69 2.78 -10.69 16.99
CA ARG A 69 1.64 -10.18 17.77
C ARG A 69 0.32 -10.81 17.28
N ASN A 70 0.20 -11.03 15.97
CA ASN A 70 -0.92 -11.74 15.35
C ASN A 70 -0.85 -13.25 15.60
N ALA A 71 0.33 -13.85 15.78
CA ALA A 71 0.46 -15.26 16.14
C ALA A 71 -0.09 -15.57 17.55
N ARG A 72 -0.02 -14.62 18.49
CA ARG A 72 -0.69 -14.74 19.80
C ARG A 72 -2.19 -14.41 19.77
N ALA A 73 -2.65 -13.60 18.82
CA ALA A 73 -4.07 -13.30 18.63
C ALA A 73 -4.81 -14.37 17.79
N ARG A 74 -4.07 -15.17 17.00
CA ARG A 74 -4.61 -16.17 16.07
C ARG A 74 -5.19 -17.43 16.70
N ASP A 75 -5.08 -17.63 18.01
CA ASP A 75 -5.79 -18.72 18.69
C ASP A 75 -7.26 -18.40 18.99
N THR A 76 -7.75 -17.18 18.71
CA THR A 76 -9.14 -16.84 19.05
C THR A 76 -10.02 -16.35 17.92
N ASP A 77 -9.52 -16.03 16.71
CA ASP A 77 -10.48 -15.78 15.64
C ASP A 77 -9.97 -15.99 14.22
N THR A 78 -10.66 -16.92 13.57
CA THR A 78 -10.99 -16.97 12.15
C THR A 78 -9.85 -17.07 11.13
N ALA A 79 -9.69 -18.29 10.63
CA ALA A 79 -9.02 -18.64 9.39
C ALA A 79 -9.46 -17.76 8.21
N SER A 80 -8.50 -17.04 7.62
CA SER A 80 -8.41 -16.80 6.17
C SER A 80 -7.10 -16.07 5.85
N GLY A 81 -6.04 -16.86 5.68
CA GLY A 81 -4.78 -16.37 5.14
C GLY A 81 -3.96 -17.55 4.63
N ALA A 82 -3.94 -17.75 3.31
CA ALA A 82 -2.91 -18.53 2.64
C ALA A 82 -2.63 -17.92 1.25
N MET A 83 -1.34 -17.79 0.95
CA MET A 83 -0.72 -16.94 -0.05
C MET A 83 -0.85 -17.42 -1.50
N GLY A 84 -0.79 -16.48 -2.45
CA GLY A 84 -0.43 -16.71 -3.85
C GLY A 84 -0.62 -15.45 -4.70
N GLY A 85 0.46 -14.78 -5.13
CA GLY A 85 0.43 -13.66 -6.10
C GLY A 85 -0.66 -12.61 -5.87
N GLY A 86 -0.82 -12.17 -4.62
CA GLY A 86 -2.05 -11.57 -4.13
C GLY A 86 -2.39 -10.21 -4.73
N PHE A 87 -3.63 -10.09 -5.20
CA PHE A 87 -4.26 -8.82 -5.55
C PHE A 87 -4.14 -7.80 -4.40
N ASP A 88 -3.50 -6.65 -4.66
CA ASP A 88 -3.47 -5.50 -3.73
C ASP A 88 -4.49 -4.44 -4.17
N ALA A 89 -5.49 -4.23 -3.32
CA ALA A 89 -6.55 -3.27 -3.57
C ALA A 89 -6.05 -1.82 -3.62
N PHE A 90 -4.98 -1.47 -2.91
CA PHE A 90 -4.42 -0.11 -2.93
C PHE A 90 -3.63 0.14 -4.20
N ASP A 91 -2.85 -0.81 -4.69
CA ASP A 91 -2.15 -0.68 -5.97
C ASP A 91 -3.15 -0.61 -7.13
N PHE A 92 -4.25 -1.38 -7.08
CA PHE A 92 -5.34 -1.27 -8.04
C PHE A 92 -5.96 0.14 -8.05
N VAL A 93 -6.26 0.71 -6.87
CA VAL A 93 -6.83 2.05 -6.76
C VAL A 93 -5.83 3.13 -7.18
N ASP A 94 -4.56 3.02 -6.79
CA ASP A 94 -3.51 3.97 -7.20
C ASP A 94 -3.35 3.98 -8.74
N HIS A 95 -3.38 2.81 -9.38
CA HIS A 95 -3.30 2.70 -10.84
C HIS A 95 -4.56 3.26 -11.52
N TYR A 96 -5.74 2.90 -11.01
CA TYR A 96 -7.01 3.46 -11.47
C TYR A 96 -7.06 4.99 -11.38
N ARG A 97 -6.58 5.58 -10.28
CA ARG A 97 -6.48 7.03 -10.10
C ARG A 97 -5.46 7.67 -11.04
N ALA A 98 -4.31 7.04 -11.24
CA ALA A 98 -3.28 7.53 -12.16
C ALA A 98 -3.75 7.59 -13.61
N LEU A 99 -4.69 6.71 -14.00
CA LEU A 99 -5.33 6.73 -15.31
C LEU A 99 -6.40 7.83 -15.44
N GLY A 100 -6.77 8.54 -14.37
CA GLY A 100 -7.84 9.54 -14.36
C GLY A 100 -9.18 9.04 -13.82
N GLY A 101 -9.17 7.95 -13.04
CA GLY A 101 -10.36 7.43 -12.38
C GLY A 101 -10.89 8.34 -11.27
N LEU A 102 -12.19 8.61 -11.28
CA LEU A 102 -12.85 9.55 -10.38
C LEU A 102 -13.93 8.92 -9.49
N ARG A 103 -14.13 7.60 -9.55
CA ARG A 103 -15.02 6.89 -8.62
C ARG A 103 -14.62 7.13 -7.17
N MET A 104 -15.62 7.28 -6.30
CA MET A 104 -15.46 7.47 -4.88
C MET A 104 -16.20 6.38 -4.13
N ALA A 105 -15.63 5.93 -3.02
CA ALA A 105 -16.35 5.09 -2.10
C ALA A 105 -16.95 5.95 -0.99
N VAL A 106 -18.20 5.68 -0.64
CA VAL A 106 -18.94 6.35 0.43
C VAL A 106 -19.27 5.31 1.50
N ASP A 107 -18.92 5.62 2.74
CA ASP A 107 -19.32 4.81 3.89
C ASP A 107 -20.79 5.09 4.18
N MET A 108 -21.64 4.07 4.06
CA MET A 108 -23.09 4.19 4.30
C MET A 108 -23.48 3.74 5.72
N GLY A 109 -22.51 3.43 6.59
CA GLY A 109 -22.78 2.81 7.88
C GLY A 109 -23.21 1.35 7.74
N ASP A 110 -23.33 0.65 8.87
CA ASP A 110 -23.70 -0.79 8.95
C ASP A 110 -22.95 -1.73 8.00
N ARG A 111 -21.63 -1.51 7.88
CA ARG A 111 -20.66 -2.33 7.14
C ARG A 111 -20.81 -2.33 5.61
N ALA A 112 -21.61 -1.45 5.04
CA ALA A 112 -21.72 -1.28 3.59
C ALA A 112 -20.90 -0.08 3.10
N VAL A 113 -19.90 -0.35 2.25
CA VAL A 113 -19.19 0.69 1.49
C VAL A 113 -19.70 0.63 0.06
N ASP A 114 -20.32 1.72 -0.39
CA ASP A 114 -20.87 1.84 -1.74
C ASP A 114 -19.88 2.61 -2.64
N ILE A 115 -19.72 2.19 -3.89
CA ILE A 115 -18.84 2.86 -4.86
C ILE A 115 -19.69 3.65 -5.82
N ARG A 116 -19.58 4.97 -5.73
CA ARG A 116 -20.31 5.91 -6.56
C ARG A 116 -19.40 6.55 -7.60
N GLN A 117 -19.92 6.64 -8.83
CA GLN A 117 -19.29 7.38 -9.91
C GLN A 117 -20.03 8.71 -10.07
N TRP A 118 -19.49 9.78 -9.48
CA TRP A 118 -20.10 11.12 -9.60
C TRP A 118 -19.50 11.93 -10.75
N ASN A 119 -18.29 11.58 -11.19
CA ASN A 119 -17.61 12.20 -12.33
C ASN A 119 -17.31 11.17 -13.41
N LEU A 120 -17.20 11.64 -14.66
CA LEU A 120 -16.77 10.82 -15.78
C LEU A 120 -15.30 10.43 -15.61
N ASP A 121 -15.06 9.13 -15.62
CA ASP A 121 -13.71 8.58 -15.72
C ASP A 121 -13.17 8.88 -17.11
N THR A 122 -11.84 8.97 -17.24
CA THR A 122 -11.20 8.83 -18.56
C THR A 122 -11.54 7.45 -19.16
N PRO A 123 -11.57 7.32 -20.50
CA PRO A 123 -11.80 6.04 -21.17
C PRO A 123 -10.86 4.93 -20.66
N GLU A 124 -9.59 5.26 -20.45
CA GLU A 124 -8.57 4.34 -19.97
C GLU A 124 -8.83 3.84 -18.55
N ALA A 125 -9.28 4.74 -17.65
CA ALA A 125 -9.64 4.37 -16.28
C ALA A 125 -10.95 3.55 -16.23
N ALA A 126 -11.91 3.86 -17.10
CA ALA A 126 -13.15 3.10 -17.21
C ALA A 126 -12.88 1.65 -17.68
N ASP A 127 -12.04 1.49 -18.70
CA ASP A 127 -11.65 0.18 -19.24
C ASP A 127 -10.80 -0.63 -18.26
N PHE A 128 -9.88 0.02 -17.55
CA PHE A 128 -9.11 -0.62 -16.49
C PHE A 128 -10.03 -1.12 -15.36
N TRP A 129 -10.97 -0.28 -14.93
CA TRP A 129 -11.93 -0.65 -13.90
C TRP A 129 -12.84 -1.78 -14.34
N ALA A 130 -13.42 -1.73 -15.54
CA ALA A 130 -14.34 -2.76 -16.04
C ALA A 130 -13.67 -4.14 -16.09
N ARG A 131 -12.41 -4.19 -16.57
CA ARG A 131 -11.62 -5.42 -16.63
C ARG A 131 -11.31 -6.00 -15.24
N GLY A 132 -10.95 -5.16 -14.28
CA GLY A 132 -10.68 -5.62 -12.91
C GLY A 132 -11.95 -5.99 -12.14
N TRP A 133 -12.93 -5.10 -12.15
CA TRP A 133 -14.14 -5.15 -11.31
C TRP A 133 -15.04 -6.35 -11.63
N ALA A 134 -15.17 -6.70 -12.91
CA ALA A 134 -15.96 -7.86 -13.34
C ALA A 134 -15.42 -9.18 -12.76
N GLY A 135 -14.10 -9.29 -12.57
CA GLY A 135 -13.44 -10.49 -12.05
C GLY A 135 -13.24 -10.53 -10.53
N PHE A 136 -13.67 -9.51 -9.78
CA PHE A 136 -13.47 -9.48 -8.32
C PHE A 136 -14.52 -10.28 -7.57
N ASP A 137 -14.05 -11.13 -6.65
CA ASP A 137 -14.89 -11.72 -5.60
C ASP A 137 -15.36 -10.64 -4.59
N PRO A 138 -16.39 -10.92 -3.79
CA PRO A 138 -16.93 -9.96 -2.82
C PRO A 138 -15.89 -9.41 -1.83
N GLY A 139 -14.89 -10.22 -1.45
CA GLY A 139 -13.81 -9.80 -0.56
C GLY A 139 -12.89 -8.77 -1.22
N ARG A 140 -12.51 -9.00 -2.47
CA ARG A 140 -11.72 -8.03 -3.26
C ARG A 140 -12.47 -6.74 -3.53
N ARG A 141 -13.78 -6.82 -3.83
CA ARG A 141 -14.62 -5.63 -4.01
C ARG A 141 -14.69 -4.79 -2.73
N ALA A 142 -14.87 -5.43 -1.58
CA ALA A 142 -14.85 -4.75 -0.29
C ALA A 142 -13.48 -4.11 0.02
N ALA A 143 -12.37 -4.78 -0.35
CA ALA A 143 -11.03 -4.25 -0.17
C ALA A 143 -10.79 -3.00 -1.04
N VAL A 144 -11.20 -3.02 -2.31
CA VAL A 144 -11.10 -1.86 -3.22
C VAL A 144 -11.99 -0.71 -2.76
N ALA A 145 -13.21 -1.00 -2.31
CA ALA A 145 -14.12 0.01 -1.77
C ALA A 145 -13.50 0.73 -0.56
N ARG A 146 -12.89 -0.04 0.36
CA ARG A 146 -12.16 0.54 1.50
C ARG A 146 -10.94 1.36 1.06
N ALA A 147 -10.17 0.86 0.08
CA ALA A 147 -9.02 1.58 -0.44
C ALA A 147 -9.43 2.92 -1.10
N LEU A 148 -10.52 2.93 -1.87
CA LEU A 148 -11.10 4.16 -2.43
C LEU A 148 -11.60 5.12 -1.35
N LEU A 149 -12.20 4.61 -0.28
CA LEU A 149 -12.72 5.44 0.82
C LEU A 149 -11.55 6.13 1.55
N ILE A 150 -10.47 5.40 1.80
CA ILE A 150 -9.25 5.94 2.43
C ILE A 150 -8.56 6.96 1.51
N ARG A 151 -8.49 6.68 0.21
CA ARG A 151 -7.85 7.57 -0.79
C ARG A 151 -8.68 8.78 -1.19
N GLY A 152 -10.00 8.75 -1.04
CA GLY A 152 -10.90 9.86 -1.37
C GLY A 152 -11.08 10.89 -0.26
N ARG A 153 -10.42 10.72 0.89
CA ARG A 153 -10.46 11.65 2.04
C ARG A 153 -9.31 12.67 2.06
N TYR A 154 -8.37 12.58 1.13
CA TYR A 154 -7.21 13.47 0.96
C TYR A 154 -7.11 13.92 -0.49
#